data_AF-A0A1I7KNB5-F1
#
_entry.id   AF-A0A1I7KNB5-F1
#
_cell.length_a   1.000
_cell.length_b   1.000
_cell.length_c   1.000
_cell.angle_alpha   90.00
_cell.angle_beta   90.00
_cell.angle_gamma   90.00
#
_symmetry.space_group_name_H-M   'P 1'
#
loop_
_entity.id
_entity.type
_entity.pdbx_description
1 polymer ?
#
loop_
_entity_poly.entity_id
_entity_poly.type
_entity_poly.pdbx_seq_one_letter_code
_entity_poly.pdbx_strand_id
1 'polypeptide(L)'
;MIEGKSLRSDLHRLARALTALHHAMPDPEARRKLGILMADLDECLDDEEALAVDMERRFHIEVERLLGPLPPADPAFRERYTAMLAASPAVAIADAALRVVLARMPVPPQP
;
A
#
# COMPACT_ATOMS: atom_id res chain seq x y z
N MET A 1 -13.87 9.16 -20.66
CA MET A 1 -13.34 7.79 -20.48
C MET A 1 -11.84 7.81 -20.72
N ILE A 2 -11.07 7.86 -19.63
CA ILE A 2 -9.60 7.68 -19.58
C ILE A 2 -9.32 6.74 -18.39
N GLU A 3 -10.13 5.70 -18.19
CA GLU A 3 -10.08 4.89 -16.95
C GLU A 3 -8.89 3.93 -16.94
N GLY A 4 -8.58 3.24 -18.05
CA GLY A 4 -7.47 2.26 -18.09
C GLY A 4 -6.06 2.85 -17.94
N LYS A 5 -5.82 4.09 -18.42
CA LYS A 5 -4.53 4.77 -18.23
C LYS A 5 -4.36 5.35 -16.82
N SER A 6 -5.46 5.73 -16.16
CA SER A 6 -5.41 6.17 -14.75
C SER A 6 -5.06 4.99 -13.86
N LEU A 7 -5.77 3.86 -14.04
CA LEU A 7 -5.62 2.65 -13.24
C LEU A 7 -4.17 2.19 -13.10
N ARG A 8 -3.52 1.90 -14.24
CA ARG A 8 -2.13 1.41 -14.23
C ARG A 8 -1.17 2.44 -13.66
N SER A 9 -1.39 3.73 -13.92
CA SER A 9 -0.55 4.80 -13.37
C SER A 9 -0.67 4.89 -11.85
N ASP A 10 -1.87 4.72 -11.30
CA ASP A 10 -2.12 4.85 -9.87
C ASP A 10 -1.61 3.62 -9.12
N LEU A 11 -1.76 2.42 -9.67
CA LEU A 11 -1.13 1.20 -9.16
C LEU A 11 0.41 1.27 -9.20
N HIS A 12 1.02 1.80 -10.27
CA HIS A 12 2.47 2.03 -10.28
C HIS A 12 2.92 3.07 -9.24
N ARG A 13 2.13 4.12 -8.99
CA ARG A 13 2.45 5.09 -7.92
C ARG A 13 2.37 4.41 -6.55
N LEU A 14 1.38 3.55 -6.34
CA LEU A 14 1.24 2.77 -5.13
C LEU A 14 2.45 1.85 -4.94
N ALA A 15 2.82 1.07 -5.95
CA ALA A 15 3.97 0.17 -5.90
C ALA A 15 5.26 0.92 -5.50
N ARG A 16 5.51 2.08 -6.11
CA ARG A 16 6.69 2.91 -5.79
C ARG A 16 6.66 3.44 -4.36
N ALA A 17 5.51 3.84 -3.84
CA ALA A 17 5.37 4.29 -2.46
C ALA A 17 5.56 3.14 -1.46
N LEU A 18 5.00 1.95 -1.74
CA LEU A 18 5.20 0.75 -0.94
C LEU A 18 6.68 0.31 -0.93
N THR A 19 7.37 0.36 -2.06
CA THR A 19 8.81 0.10 -2.15
C THR A 19 9.63 1.07 -1.30
N ALA A 20 9.31 2.37 -1.32
CA ALA A 20 9.99 3.35 -0.49
C ALA A 20 9.79 3.06 1.01
N LEU A 21 8.56 2.72 1.40
CA LEU A 21 8.24 2.34 2.78
C LEU A 21 8.97 1.06 3.20
N HIS A 22 8.94 0.03 2.37
CA HIS A 22 9.62 -1.24 2.59
C HIS A 22 11.12 -1.04 2.84
N HIS A 23 11.79 -0.17 2.07
CA HIS A 23 13.20 0.14 2.29
C HIS A 23 13.47 0.94 3.58
N ALA A 24 12.53 1.79 4.00
CA ALA A 24 12.67 2.60 5.22
C ALA A 24 12.45 1.78 6.50
N MET A 25 11.74 0.65 6.43
CA MET A 25 11.40 -0.17 7.59
C MET A 25 12.62 -0.93 8.15
N PRO A 26 12.99 -0.73 9.43
CA PRO A 26 14.10 -1.47 10.05
C PRO A 26 13.71 -2.90 10.45
N ASP A 27 12.43 -3.18 10.69
CA ASP A 27 11.94 -4.50 11.11
C ASP A 27 11.90 -5.49 9.91
N PRO A 28 12.68 -6.58 9.91
CA PRO A 28 12.70 -7.55 8.82
C PRO A 28 11.40 -8.37 8.69
N GLU A 29 10.72 -8.65 9.79
CA GLU A 29 9.44 -9.36 9.79
C GLU A 29 8.34 -8.49 9.18
N ALA A 30 8.32 -7.22 9.56
CA ALA A 30 7.38 -6.26 9.00
C ALA A 30 7.66 -6.01 7.51
N ARG A 31 8.93 -5.90 7.11
CA ARG A 31 9.31 -5.84 5.69
C ARG A 31 8.83 -7.04 4.90
N ARG A 32 9.00 -8.27 5.42
CA ARG A 32 8.53 -9.48 4.74
C ARG A 32 7.03 -9.44 4.47
N LYS A 33 6.22 -9.00 5.44
CA LYS A 33 4.76 -8.90 5.27
C LYS A 33 4.37 -7.85 4.23
N LEU A 34 5.02 -6.69 4.22
CA LEU A 34 4.80 -5.68 3.19
C LEU A 34 5.24 -6.18 1.80
N GLY A 35 6.35 -6.92 1.74
CA GLY A 35 6.86 -7.49 0.50
C GLY A 35 5.90 -8.49 -0.16
N ILE A 36 5.08 -9.22 0.62
CA ILE A 36 4.05 -10.11 0.08
C ILE A 36 2.98 -9.29 -0.67
N LEU A 37 2.50 -8.20 -0.09
CA LEU A 37 1.53 -7.30 -0.74
C LEU A 37 2.14 -6.65 -2.00
N MET A 38 3.42 -6.28 -1.95
CA MET A 38 4.12 -5.73 -3.11
C MET A 38 4.24 -6.73 -4.24
N ALA A 39 4.54 -8.00 -3.95
CA ALA A 39 4.63 -9.05 -4.96
C ALA A 39 3.29 -9.26 -5.67
N ASP A 40 2.19 -9.29 -4.93
CA ASP A 40 0.82 -9.39 -5.48
C ASP A 40 0.45 -8.18 -6.36
N LEU A 41 0.87 -6.98 -5.94
CA LEU A 41 0.72 -5.77 -6.76
C LEU A 41 1.57 -5.81 -8.04
N ASP A 42 2.81 -6.29 -7.96
CA ASP A 42 3.70 -6.41 -9.12
C ASP A 42 3.18 -7.45 -10.11
N GLU A 43 2.74 -8.63 -9.63
CA GLU A 43 2.08 -9.65 -10.47
C GLU A 43 0.85 -9.07 -11.18
N CYS A 44 0.04 -8.28 -10.48
CA CYS A 44 -1.11 -7.60 -11.07
C CYS A 44 -0.72 -6.55 -12.12
N LEU A 45 0.41 -5.86 -11.94
CA LEU A 45 0.90 -4.88 -12.91
C LEU A 45 1.48 -5.55 -14.16
N ASP A 46 2.02 -6.76 -14.03
CA ASP A 46 2.56 -7.56 -15.13
C ASP A 46 1.46 -8.19 -16.00
N ASP A 47 0.31 -8.55 -15.42
CA ASP A 47 -0.84 -9.10 -16.14
C ASP A 47 -1.79 -8.00 -16.67
N GLU A 48 -1.60 -7.60 -17.92
CA GLU A 48 -2.45 -6.59 -18.60
C GLU A 48 -3.92 -7.02 -18.78
N GLU A 49 -4.21 -8.32 -18.87
CA GLU A 49 -5.57 -8.83 -19.04
C GLU A 49 -6.34 -8.88 -17.71
N ALA A 50 -5.63 -8.98 -16.57
CA ALA A 50 -6.21 -9.02 -15.24
C ALA A 50 -6.50 -7.65 -14.60
N LEU A 51 -6.09 -6.53 -15.23
CA LEU A 51 -6.29 -5.18 -14.71
C LEU A 51 -7.76 -4.72 -14.80
N ALA A 52 -8.55 -5.17 -13.84
CA ALA A 52 -9.94 -4.74 -13.65
C ALA A 52 -10.03 -3.40 -12.90
N VAL A 53 -11.11 -2.64 -13.17
CA VAL A 53 -11.39 -1.33 -12.55
C VAL A 53 -11.44 -1.40 -11.01
N ASP A 54 -11.81 -2.54 -10.43
CA ASP A 54 -11.88 -2.71 -8.97
C ASP A 54 -10.53 -2.97 -8.29
N MET A 55 -9.46 -3.13 -9.06
CA MET A 55 -8.15 -3.50 -8.53
C MET A 55 -7.52 -2.39 -7.67
N GLU A 56 -7.70 -1.14 -8.08
CA GLU A 56 -7.36 0.04 -7.28
C GLU A 56 -7.99 -0.01 -5.89
N ARG A 57 -9.28 -0.33 -5.84
CA ARG A 57 -10.05 -0.40 -4.59
C ARG A 57 -9.57 -1.55 -3.73
N ARG A 58 -9.30 -2.71 -4.33
CA ARG A 58 -8.75 -3.89 -3.63
C ARG A 58 -7.43 -3.54 -2.95
N PHE A 59 -6.44 -3.04 -3.70
CA PHE A 59 -5.14 -2.72 -3.14
C PHE A 59 -5.20 -1.57 -2.13
N HIS A 60 -6.06 -0.57 -2.34
CA HIS A 60 -6.31 0.47 -1.33
C HIS A 60 -6.77 -0.17 -0.01
N ILE A 61 -7.76 -1.06 -0.04
CA ILE A 61 -8.25 -1.75 1.17
C ILE A 61 -7.15 -2.58 1.83
N GLU A 62 -6.40 -3.37 1.07
CA GLU A 62 -5.35 -4.23 1.60
C GLU A 62 -4.24 -3.42 2.28
N VAL A 63 -3.80 -2.33 1.66
CA VAL A 63 -2.84 -1.39 2.25
C VAL A 63 -3.41 -0.77 3.52
N GLU A 64 -4.67 -0.31 3.52
CA GLU A 64 -5.24 0.34 4.71
C GLU A 64 -5.49 -0.66 5.85
N ARG A 65 -5.80 -1.92 5.56
CA ARG A 65 -5.91 -2.98 6.58
C ARG A 65 -4.55 -3.37 7.14
N LEU A 66 -3.47 -3.20 6.38
CA LEU A 66 -2.12 -3.49 6.86
C LEU A 66 -1.49 -2.29 7.61
N LEU A 67 -1.62 -1.08 7.05
CA LEU A 67 -0.89 0.14 7.45
C LEU A 67 -1.79 1.33 7.77
N GLY A 68 -3.08 1.27 7.46
CA GLY A 68 -4.08 2.35 7.59
C GLY A 68 -5.14 2.37 8.69
N PRO A 69 -6.16 3.22 8.55
CA PRO A 69 -7.22 3.37 9.54
C PRO A 69 -8.27 2.25 9.50
N LEU A 70 -8.27 1.38 8.48
CA LEU A 70 -9.20 0.25 8.42
C LEU A 70 -8.86 -0.79 9.51
N PRO A 71 -9.85 -1.58 9.96
CA PRO A 71 -9.62 -2.66 10.92
C PRO A 71 -8.43 -3.53 10.49
N PRO A 72 -7.44 -3.73 11.37
CA PRO A 72 -6.20 -4.35 10.98
C PRO A 72 -6.43 -5.82 10.57
N ALA A 73 -5.93 -6.21 9.41
CA ALA A 73 -5.86 -7.62 9.04
C ALA A 73 -4.89 -8.40 9.95
N ASP A 74 -3.89 -7.69 10.49
CA ASP A 74 -2.90 -8.22 11.41
C ASP A 74 -2.60 -7.18 12.52
N PRO A 75 -3.22 -7.33 13.71
CA PRO A 75 -3.00 -6.40 14.83
C PRO A 75 -1.56 -6.37 15.33
N ALA A 76 -0.84 -7.50 15.29
CA ALA A 76 0.53 -7.57 15.79
C ALA A 76 1.51 -6.85 14.84
N PHE A 77 1.30 -6.97 13.53
CA PHE A 77 2.02 -6.15 12.56
C PHE A 77 1.70 -4.66 12.74
N ARG A 78 0.41 -4.33 12.94
CA ARG A 78 -0.06 -2.96 13.11
C ARG A 78 0.63 -2.23 14.25
N GLU A 79 0.74 -2.90 15.39
CA GLU A 79 1.40 -2.36 16.57
C GLU A 79 2.88 -2.04 16.30
N ARG A 80 3.61 -2.98 15.69
CA ARG A 80 5.03 -2.78 15.31
C ARG A 80 5.19 -1.66 14.30
N TYR A 81 4.30 -1.59 13.31
CA TYR A 81 4.30 -0.50 12.33
C TYR A 81 4.12 0.87 12.98
N THR A 82 3.16 0.97 13.91
CA THR A 82 2.91 2.21 14.66
C THR A 82 4.11 2.61 15.51
N ALA A 83 4.77 1.64 16.16
CA ALA A 83 6.00 1.90 16.90
C ALA A 83 7.13 2.40 15.98
N MET A 84 7.27 1.84 14.77
CA MET A 84 8.25 2.30 13.78
C MET A 84 7.98 3.72 13.28
N LEU A 85 6.71 4.09 13.07
CA LEU A 85 6.33 5.47 12.69
C LEU A 85 6.79 6.49 13.73
N ALA A 86 6.65 6.15 15.02
CA ALA A 86 7.09 7.03 16.11
C ALA A 86 8.62 7.06 16.27
N ALA A 87 9.30 5.95 15.99
CA ALA A 87 10.73 5.78 16.25
C ALA A 87 11.64 6.15 15.07
N SER A 88 11.13 6.18 13.83
CA SER A 88 11.95 6.38 12.63
C SER A 88 11.38 7.48 11.72
N PRO A 89 12.08 8.63 11.59
CA PRO A 89 11.70 9.68 10.66
C PRO A 89 11.61 9.20 9.20
N ALA A 90 12.48 8.26 8.80
CA ALA A 90 12.46 7.70 7.45
C ALA A 90 11.16 6.92 7.18
N VAL A 91 10.67 6.16 8.16
CA VAL A 91 9.39 5.44 8.05
C VAL A 91 8.23 6.43 8.00
N ALA A 92 8.24 7.46 8.85
CA ALA A 92 7.20 8.49 8.86
C ALA A 92 7.10 9.27 7.53
N ILE A 93 8.24 9.63 6.92
CA ILE A 93 8.26 10.30 5.61
C ILE A 93 7.71 9.39 4.51
N ALA A 94 8.11 8.12 4.51
CA ALA A 94 7.63 7.15 3.53
C ALA A 94 6.13 6.87 3.69
N ASP A 95 5.62 6.75 4.92
CA ASP A 95 4.17 6.66 5.19
C ASP A 95 3.44 7.90 4.68
N ALA A 96 3.92 9.11 4.99
CA ALA A 96 3.29 10.34 4.50
C ALA A 96 3.20 10.37 2.96
N ALA A 97 4.23 9.91 2.26
CA ALA A 97 4.20 9.78 0.80
C ALA A 97 3.18 8.74 0.33
N LEU A 98 3.09 7.59 1.00
CA LEU A 98 2.09 6.56 0.74
C LEU A 98 0.66 7.09 0.94
N ARG A 99 0.41 7.86 2.01
CA ARG A 99 -0.89 8.51 2.26
C ARG A 99 -1.32 9.43 1.13
N VAL A 100 -0.39 10.22 0.58
CA VAL A 100 -0.67 11.10 -0.56
C VAL A 100 -1.07 10.30 -1.81
N VAL A 101 -0.49 9.12 -2.02
CA VAL A 101 -0.87 8.23 -3.11
C VAL A 101 -2.26 7.64 -2.88
N LEU A 102 -2.51 7.06 -1.70
CA LEU A 102 -3.81 6.46 -1.36
C LEU A 102 -4.96 7.48 -1.45
N ALA A 103 -4.73 8.72 -1.01
CA ALA A 103 -5.72 9.79 -1.08
C ALA A 103 -6.13 10.18 -2.53
N ARG A 104 -5.34 9.78 -3.53
CA ARG A 104 -5.64 10.00 -4.96
C ARG A 104 -6.29 8.79 -5.62
N MET A 105 -6.26 7.63 -4.98
CA MET A 105 -6.92 6.42 -5.46
C MET A 105 -8.41 6.42 -5.09
N PRO A 106 -9.26 5.65 -5.80
CA PRO A 106 -10.65 5.47 -5.41
C PRO A 106 -10.78 5.05 -3.95
N VAL A 107 -11.51 5.84 -3.16
CA VAL A 107 -11.70 5.58 -1.74
C VAL A 107 -12.56 4.33 -1.56
N PRO A 108 -12.17 3.37 -0.69
CA PRO A 108 -13.02 2.23 -0.38
C PRO A 108 -14.35 2.70 0.23
N PRO A 109 -15.47 1.98 -0.02
CA PRO A 109 -16.70 2.28 0.70
C PRO A 109 -16.41 2.20 2.21
N GLN A 110 -16.78 3.24 2.95
CA GLN A 110 -16.60 3.24 4.40
C GLN A 110 -17.50 2.15 5.01
N PRO A 111 -17.02 1.41 6.02
CA PRO A 111 -17.82 0.40 6.71
C PRO A 111 -19.06 0.99 7.38
#